data_AF-A0AAU4G8G9-F1
#
_entry.id   AF-A0AAU4G8G9-F1
#
_cell.length_a   1.000
_cell.length_b   1.000
_cell.length_c   1.000
_cell.angle_alpha   90.00
_cell.angle_beta   90.00
_cell.angle_gamma   90.00
#
_symmetry.space_group_name_H-M   'P 1'
#
loop_
_entity.id
_entity.type
_entity.pdbx_description
1 polymer ?
#
loop_
_entity_poly.entity_id
_entity_poly.type
_entity_poly.pdbx_seq_one_letter_code
_entity_poly.pdbx_strand_id
1 'polypeptide(L)'
;MSTVQPAGALTVEEARSLQENLREPLRPGLTDTELNDVEQQFGFRFAADHRVFLRAGVPVGDRWPDWRCGNPDQLRKRLDWPVDGVLYDVEHNALWLPDWGPRPRVLSNALAAARRHLASVPQLVPVCGHRYLPATPGESGYPVLSVYQTDIVPYGWDLRGYLRHEFGGEPLGEPPAEGVREVGFWSRFVD
;
A
#
# COMPACT_ATOMS: atom_id res chain seq x y z
N MET A 1 10.93 -12.94 25.51
CA MET A 1 10.53 -11.58 25.90
C MET A 1 9.23 -11.28 25.19
N SER A 2 8.11 -11.25 25.93
CA SER A 2 6.79 -10.98 25.35
C SER A 2 6.68 -9.50 25.04
N THR A 3 6.73 -9.15 23.75
CA THR A 3 6.26 -7.86 23.26
C THR A 3 4.75 -7.83 23.43
N VAL A 4 4.28 -7.08 24.43
CA VAL A 4 2.86 -6.73 24.56
C VAL A 4 2.47 -5.98 23.30
N GLN A 5 1.63 -6.57 22.46
CA GLN A 5 1.03 -5.88 21.32
C GLN A 5 0.14 -4.74 21.86
N PRO A 6 0.22 -3.52 21.31
CA PRO A 6 -0.65 -2.44 21.75
C PRO A 6 -2.11 -2.81 21.49
N ALA A 7 -2.99 -2.48 22.45
CA ALA A 7 -4.42 -2.66 22.30
C ALA A 7 -4.89 -1.94 21.02
N GLY A 8 -5.29 -2.72 20.00
CA GLY A 8 -5.69 -2.21 18.69
C GLY A 8 -4.93 -2.80 17.50
N ALA A 9 -3.72 -3.35 17.71
CA ALA A 9 -2.95 -3.98 16.63
C ALA A 9 -3.66 -5.22 16.06
N LEU A 10 -3.60 -5.40 14.74
CA LEU A 10 -4.10 -6.61 14.08
C LEU A 10 -3.30 -7.82 14.57
N THR A 11 -3.99 -8.89 14.98
CA THR A 11 -3.37 -10.17 15.37
C THR A 11 -3.42 -11.19 14.23
N VAL A 12 -2.62 -12.25 14.32
CA VAL A 12 -2.63 -13.31 13.31
C VAL A 12 -3.97 -14.05 13.31
N GLU A 13 -4.55 -14.29 14.49
CA GLU A 13 -5.85 -14.93 14.66
C GLU A 13 -6.96 -14.08 14.04
N GLU A 14 -6.97 -12.77 14.30
CA GLU A 14 -7.94 -11.87 13.70
C GLU A 14 -7.76 -11.78 12.19
N ALA A 15 -6.53 -11.70 11.71
CA ALA A 15 -6.24 -11.70 10.27
C ALA A 15 -6.74 -12.99 9.60
N ARG A 16 -6.62 -14.17 10.24
CA ARG A 16 -7.20 -15.42 9.72
C ARG A 16 -8.72 -15.34 9.62
N SER A 17 -9.39 -14.85 10.66
CA SER A 17 -10.85 -14.67 10.62
C SER A 17 -11.29 -13.68 9.52
N LEU A 18 -10.54 -12.60 9.29
CA LEU A 18 -10.80 -11.69 8.17
C LEU A 18 -10.57 -12.36 6.81
N GLN A 19 -9.57 -13.24 6.72
CA GLN A 19 -9.24 -13.95 5.49
C GLN A 19 -10.32 -14.94 5.02
N GLU A 20 -11.15 -15.45 5.95
CA GLU A 20 -12.31 -16.29 5.61
C GLU A 20 -13.33 -15.55 4.71
N ASN A 21 -13.41 -14.23 4.82
CA ASN A 21 -14.33 -13.41 4.03
C ASN A 21 -13.82 -13.09 2.61
N LEU A 22 -12.54 -13.34 2.31
CA LEU A 22 -11.96 -12.98 1.00
C LEU A 22 -12.60 -13.76 -0.16
N ARG A 23 -13.09 -14.99 0.11
CA ARG A 23 -13.62 -15.93 -0.90
C ARG A 23 -12.63 -16.25 -2.03
N GLU A 24 -11.33 -16.10 -1.76
CA GLU A 24 -10.23 -16.40 -2.67
C GLU A 24 -9.39 -17.55 -2.09
N PRO A 25 -8.68 -18.34 -2.93
CA PRO A 25 -7.76 -19.35 -2.44
C PRO A 25 -6.67 -18.76 -1.53
N LEU A 26 -6.45 -19.38 -0.37
CA LEU A 26 -5.39 -19.02 0.57
C LEU A 26 -4.28 -20.06 0.54
N ARG A 27 -3.03 -19.61 0.44
CA ARG A 27 -1.84 -20.42 0.72
C ARG A 27 -1.40 -20.22 2.18
N PRO A 28 -0.56 -21.12 2.72
CA PRO A 28 0.09 -20.91 4.01
C PRO A 28 0.77 -19.54 4.07
N GLY A 29 0.66 -18.88 5.23
CA GLY A 29 1.24 -17.56 5.46
C GLY A 29 2.75 -17.52 5.21
N LEU A 30 3.27 -16.32 4.96
CA LEU A 30 4.70 -16.10 4.81
C LEU A 30 5.40 -16.24 6.17
N THR A 31 6.56 -16.89 6.17
CA THR A 31 7.47 -16.89 7.32
C THR A 31 8.18 -15.56 7.45
N ASP A 32 8.83 -15.34 8.60
CA ASP A 32 9.65 -14.14 8.80
C ASP A 32 10.80 -14.04 7.82
N THR A 33 11.42 -15.18 7.48
CA THR A 33 12.46 -15.25 6.46
C THR A 33 11.91 -14.85 5.10
N GLU A 34 10.79 -15.43 4.67
CA GLU A 34 10.18 -15.10 3.37
C GLU A 34 9.78 -13.63 3.29
N LEU A 35 9.22 -13.06 4.36
CA LEU A 35 8.91 -11.62 4.40
C LEU A 35 10.18 -10.77 4.27
N ASN A 36 11.24 -11.12 5.00
CA ASN A 36 12.49 -10.37 4.94
C ASN A 36 13.18 -10.50 3.57
N ASP A 37 13.09 -11.66 2.92
CA ASP A 37 13.61 -11.89 1.56
C ASP A 37 12.87 -11.00 0.54
N VAL A 38 11.55 -10.90 0.65
CA VAL A 38 10.74 -10.00 -0.19
C VAL A 38 11.13 -8.53 0.05
N GLU A 39 11.22 -8.11 1.31
CA GLU A 39 11.64 -6.76 1.69
C GLU A 39 13.03 -6.41 1.10
N GLN A 40 13.97 -7.35 1.19
CA GLN A 40 15.31 -7.19 0.63
C GLN A 40 15.29 -7.15 -0.90
N GLN A 41 14.54 -8.04 -1.54
CA GLN A 41 14.48 -8.17 -3.00
C GLN A 41 13.90 -6.91 -3.67
N PHE A 42 12.90 -6.29 -3.05
CA PHE A 42 12.17 -5.16 -3.64
C PHE A 42 12.51 -3.81 -3.00
N GLY A 43 13.35 -3.79 -1.96
CA GLY A 43 13.90 -2.55 -1.39
C GLY A 43 12.91 -1.76 -0.52
N PHE A 44 11.93 -2.44 0.08
CA PHE A 44 10.94 -1.82 0.98
C PHE A 44 10.80 -2.62 2.28
N ARG A 45 10.09 -2.09 3.27
CA ARG A 45 9.66 -2.86 4.43
C ARG A 45 8.16 -2.77 4.61
N PHE A 46 7.53 -3.89 4.89
CA PHE A 46 6.09 -3.94 5.13
C PHE A 46 5.73 -3.20 6.42
N ALA A 47 4.55 -2.58 6.43
CA ALA A 47 3.89 -2.16 7.68
C ALA A 47 3.63 -3.38 8.59
N ALA A 48 3.58 -3.15 9.90
CA ALA A 48 3.46 -4.21 10.90
C ALA A 48 2.16 -5.02 10.76
N ASP A 49 1.04 -4.35 10.49
CA ASP A 49 -0.26 -4.98 10.21
C ASP A 49 -0.26 -5.76 8.89
N HIS A 50 0.42 -5.26 7.86
CA HIS A 50 0.57 -5.97 6.59
C HIS A 50 1.39 -7.26 6.77
N ARG A 51 2.47 -7.24 7.57
CA ARG A 51 3.22 -8.47 7.93
C ARG A 51 2.34 -9.47 8.67
N VAL A 52 1.52 -9.00 9.62
CA VAL A 52 0.57 -9.87 10.34
C VAL A 52 -0.40 -10.54 9.38
N PHE A 53 -1.00 -9.76 8.46
CA PHE A 53 -1.92 -10.28 7.46
C PHE A 53 -1.27 -11.36 6.58
N LEU A 54 -0.05 -11.12 6.07
CA LEU A 54 0.65 -12.10 5.22
C LEU A 54 1.13 -13.34 5.99
N ARG A 55 1.39 -13.24 7.30
CA ARG A 55 1.70 -14.39 8.18
C ARG A 55 0.48 -15.26 8.48
N ALA A 56 -0.72 -14.69 8.49
CA ALA A 56 -1.96 -15.43 8.70
C ALA A 56 -2.26 -16.38 7.54
N GLY A 57 -2.00 -15.92 6.32
CA GLY A 57 -2.28 -16.60 5.07
C GLY A 57 -1.93 -15.67 3.91
N VAL A 58 -1.66 -16.24 2.73
CA VAL A 58 -1.39 -15.44 1.52
C VAL A 58 -2.52 -15.68 0.53
N PRO A 59 -3.38 -14.67 0.27
CA PRO A 59 -4.39 -14.78 -0.77
C PRO A 59 -3.75 -14.91 -2.15
N VAL A 60 -4.35 -15.73 -3.00
CA VAL A 60 -3.90 -16.00 -4.37
C VAL A 60 -5.03 -15.69 -5.32
N GLY A 61 -4.73 -14.92 -6.36
CA GLY A 61 -5.66 -14.54 -7.42
C GLY A 61 -5.11 -13.33 -8.17
N ASP A 62 -5.75 -12.97 -9.28
CA ASP A 62 -5.23 -11.92 -10.18
C ASP A 62 -5.09 -10.55 -9.50
N ARG A 63 -5.89 -10.28 -8.47
CA ARG A 63 -5.80 -9.02 -7.71
C ARG A 63 -4.68 -9.02 -6.67
N TRP A 64 -4.22 -10.18 -6.21
CA TRP A 64 -3.30 -10.29 -5.08
C TRP A 64 -1.83 -10.41 -5.53
N PRO A 65 -0.89 -9.73 -4.86
CA PRO A 65 0.54 -9.93 -5.12
C PRO A 65 0.99 -11.31 -4.59
N ASP A 66 1.40 -12.21 -5.48
CA ASP A 66 2.04 -13.48 -5.09
C ASP A 66 3.51 -13.24 -4.71
N TRP A 67 3.74 -12.85 -3.46
CA TRP A 67 5.10 -12.58 -2.96
C TRP A 67 6.02 -13.81 -2.91
N ARG A 68 5.47 -15.03 -2.99
CA ARG A 68 6.25 -16.28 -2.87
C ARG A 68 6.66 -16.83 -4.23
N CYS A 69 5.71 -16.88 -5.18
CA CYS A 69 5.91 -17.51 -6.48
C CYS A 69 5.63 -16.57 -7.66
N GLY A 70 5.31 -15.30 -7.41
CA GLY A 70 4.97 -14.33 -8.43
C GLY A 70 6.16 -13.95 -9.30
N ASN A 71 5.87 -13.52 -10.53
CA ASN A 71 6.87 -12.98 -11.43
C ASN A 71 7.44 -11.66 -10.84
N PRO A 72 8.76 -11.56 -10.59
CA PRO A 72 9.36 -10.36 -9.99
C PRO A 72 9.11 -9.07 -10.77
N ASP A 73 9.08 -9.11 -12.10
CA ASP A 73 8.85 -7.93 -12.92
C ASP A 73 7.40 -7.46 -12.85
N GLN A 74 6.44 -8.38 -12.67
CA GLN A 74 5.04 -8.03 -12.43
C GLN A 74 4.83 -7.44 -11.03
N LEU A 75 5.56 -7.94 -10.03
CA LEU A 75 5.54 -7.36 -8.69
C LEU A 75 6.16 -5.96 -8.67
N ARG A 76 7.28 -5.74 -9.40
CA ARG A 76 7.86 -4.40 -9.59
C ARG A 76 6.87 -3.45 -10.24
N LYS A 77 6.19 -3.85 -11.31
CA LYS A 77 5.15 -3.01 -11.94
C LYS A 77 4.04 -2.59 -10.96
N ARG A 78 3.62 -3.49 -10.05
CA ARG A 78 2.64 -3.14 -9.01
C ARG A 78 3.21 -2.16 -7.99
N LEU A 79 4.47 -2.31 -7.60
CA LEU A 79 5.16 -1.39 -6.70
C LEU A 79 5.40 -0.01 -7.34
N ASP A 80 5.67 0.03 -8.65
CA ASP A 80 5.93 1.25 -9.41
C ASP A 80 4.64 1.98 -9.81
N TRP A 81 3.50 1.28 -9.85
CA TRP A 81 2.20 1.81 -10.28
C TRP A 81 1.83 3.17 -9.68
N PRO A 82 1.96 3.42 -8.36
CA PRO A 82 1.65 4.73 -7.80
C PRO A 82 2.52 5.85 -8.36
N VAL A 83 3.83 5.61 -8.52
CA VAL A 83 4.78 6.58 -9.06
C VAL A 83 4.55 6.80 -10.56
N ASP A 84 4.35 5.72 -11.31
CA ASP A 84 4.01 5.77 -12.73
C ASP A 84 2.69 6.52 -12.97
N GLY A 85 1.73 6.38 -12.06
CA GLY A 85 0.48 7.14 -12.06
C GLY A 85 0.69 8.65 -11.93
N VAL A 86 1.54 9.10 -11.01
CA VAL A 86 1.89 10.53 -10.89
C VAL A 86 2.61 11.02 -12.15
N LEU A 87 3.53 10.22 -12.70
CA LEU A 87 4.26 10.58 -13.90
C LEU A 87 3.36 10.67 -15.13
N TYR A 88 2.36 9.79 -15.22
CA TYR A 88 1.31 9.88 -16.22
C TYR A 88 0.59 11.23 -16.14
N ASP A 89 0.21 11.67 -14.94
CA ASP A 89 -0.47 12.96 -14.77
C ASP A 89 0.43 14.15 -15.05
N VAL A 90 1.73 14.03 -14.79
CA VAL A 90 2.73 15.03 -15.22
C VAL A 90 2.74 15.12 -16.74
N GLU A 91 2.72 13.98 -17.44
CA GLU A 91 2.77 13.92 -18.91
C GLU A 91 1.48 14.41 -19.57
N HIS A 92 0.34 13.92 -19.11
CA HIS A 92 -0.93 14.01 -19.83
C HIS A 92 -1.93 14.98 -19.21
N ASN A 93 -1.85 15.24 -17.90
CA ASN A 93 -2.86 15.98 -17.14
C ASN A 93 -2.33 17.30 -16.55
N ALA A 94 -1.20 17.77 -17.06
CA ALA A 94 -0.54 19.03 -16.65
C ALA A 94 -0.19 19.12 -15.15
N LEU A 95 -0.16 17.99 -14.43
CA LEU A 95 0.21 17.97 -13.02
C LEU A 95 1.61 18.54 -12.83
N TRP A 96 1.73 19.49 -11.92
CA TRP A 96 3.02 19.99 -11.46
C TRP A 96 2.88 20.60 -10.07
N LEU A 97 3.58 20.03 -9.10
CA LEU A 97 3.45 20.46 -7.71
C LEU A 97 4.26 21.76 -7.48
N PRO A 98 3.74 22.75 -6.72
CA PRO A 98 4.43 24.01 -6.47
C PRO A 98 5.85 23.84 -5.92
N ASP A 99 6.03 22.89 -4.99
CA ASP A 99 7.31 22.62 -4.33
C ASP A 99 8.36 21.99 -5.25
N TRP A 100 7.97 21.55 -6.46
CA TRP A 100 8.91 21.05 -7.47
C TRP A 100 9.63 22.17 -8.22
N GLY A 101 9.27 23.43 -7.97
CA GLY A 101 9.80 24.61 -8.64
C GLY A 101 9.15 24.83 -10.02
N PRO A 102 9.76 25.64 -10.90
CA PRO A 102 9.20 25.89 -12.22
C PRO A 102 9.18 24.63 -13.10
N ARG A 103 8.04 24.37 -13.75
CA ARG A 103 7.91 23.25 -14.70
C ARG A 103 8.83 23.45 -15.91
N PRO A 104 9.75 22.52 -16.21
CA PRO A 104 10.51 22.57 -17.46
C PRO A 104 9.60 22.54 -18.69
N ARG A 105 9.93 23.34 -19.70
CA ARG A 105 9.16 23.39 -20.96
C ARG A 105 9.26 22.11 -21.79
N VAL A 106 10.38 21.42 -21.71
CA VAL A 106 10.62 20.16 -22.43
C VAL A 106 10.07 19.02 -21.58
N LEU A 107 9.14 18.22 -22.12
CA LEU A 107 8.46 17.15 -21.40
C LEU A 107 9.42 16.13 -20.79
N SER A 108 10.43 15.67 -21.53
CA SER A 108 11.42 14.73 -21.00
C SER A 108 12.19 15.29 -19.80
N ASN A 109 12.48 16.59 -19.78
CA ASN A 109 13.10 17.26 -18.63
C ASN A 109 12.11 17.39 -17.45
N ALA A 110 10.83 17.64 -17.73
CA ALA A 110 9.79 17.68 -16.70
C ALA A 110 9.61 16.30 -16.04
N LEU A 111 9.52 15.23 -16.83
CA LEU A 111 9.44 13.86 -16.34
C LEU A 111 10.71 13.46 -15.57
N ALA A 112 11.89 13.81 -16.07
CA ALA A 112 13.14 13.55 -15.36
C ALA A 112 13.21 14.29 -14.01
N ALA A 113 12.70 15.52 -13.94
CA ALA A 113 12.60 16.28 -12.68
C ALA A 113 11.56 15.68 -11.73
N ALA A 114 10.38 15.31 -12.22
CA ALA A 114 9.36 14.63 -11.42
C ALA A 114 9.89 13.31 -10.85
N ARG A 115 10.56 12.47 -11.66
CA ARG A 115 11.20 11.22 -11.18
C ARG A 115 12.19 11.46 -10.04
N ARG A 116 12.97 12.55 -10.09
CA ARG A 116 13.91 12.90 -9.00
C ARG A 116 13.17 13.25 -7.70
N HIS A 117 12.07 13.99 -7.78
CA HIS A 117 11.25 14.31 -6.62
C HIS A 117 10.54 13.06 -6.05
N LEU A 118 10.08 12.17 -6.93
CA LEU A 118 9.39 10.94 -6.55
C LEU A 118 10.34 9.87 -5.99
N ALA A 119 11.65 9.95 -6.25
CA ALA A 119 12.62 8.99 -5.75
C ALA A 119 12.75 8.98 -4.21
N SER A 120 12.35 10.06 -3.53
CA SER A 120 12.34 10.16 -2.05
C SER A 120 10.96 9.97 -1.43
N VAL A 121 9.92 9.72 -2.24
CA VAL A 121 8.55 9.54 -1.76
C VAL A 121 8.41 8.18 -1.06
N PRO A 122 7.67 8.09 0.07
CA PRO A 122 7.41 6.81 0.72
C PRO A 122 6.81 5.80 -0.26
N GLN A 123 7.40 4.62 -0.38
CA GLN A 123 6.88 3.60 -1.29
C GLN A 123 5.54 3.07 -0.79
N LEU A 124 4.61 2.89 -1.72
CA LEU A 124 3.34 2.23 -1.47
C LEU A 124 3.45 0.76 -1.86
N VAL A 125 3.05 -0.12 -0.94
CA VAL A 125 3.13 -1.57 -1.08
C VAL A 125 1.73 -2.10 -1.40
N PRO A 126 1.56 -2.88 -2.48
CA PRO A 126 0.24 -3.37 -2.88
C PRO A 126 -0.31 -4.36 -1.85
N VAL A 127 -1.59 -4.19 -1.51
CA VAL A 127 -2.38 -5.12 -0.70
C VAL A 127 -3.22 -5.99 -1.63
N CYS A 128 -4.10 -5.38 -2.43
CA CYS A 128 -4.98 -6.07 -3.37
C CYS A 128 -5.46 -5.10 -4.47
N GLY A 129 -5.39 -5.50 -5.74
CA GLY A 129 -5.75 -4.64 -6.87
C GLY A 129 -4.97 -3.32 -6.85
N HIS A 130 -5.69 -2.20 -6.86
CA HIS A 130 -5.14 -0.85 -6.73
C HIS A 130 -5.17 -0.33 -5.28
N ARG A 131 -5.13 -1.22 -4.29
CA ARG A 131 -5.14 -0.87 -2.86
C ARG A 131 -3.75 -1.01 -2.27
N TYR A 132 -3.30 0.00 -1.55
CA TYR A 132 -1.92 0.11 -1.08
C TYR A 132 -1.84 0.54 0.39
N LEU A 133 -0.79 0.07 1.05
CA LEU A 133 -0.33 0.57 2.34
C LEU A 133 1.05 1.20 2.20
N PRO A 134 1.43 2.20 3.02
CA PRO A 134 2.79 2.71 3.01
C PRO A 134 3.80 1.70 3.57
N ALA A 135 5.03 1.75 3.05
CA ALA A 135 6.16 0.99 3.54
C ALA A 135 6.71 1.60 4.85
N THR A 136 6.00 1.38 5.97
CA THR A 136 6.32 1.95 7.30
C THR A 136 6.70 0.86 8.31
N PRO A 137 7.98 0.44 8.36
CA PRO A 137 8.41 -0.69 9.18
C PRO A 137 8.11 -0.46 10.67
N GLY A 138 7.45 -1.42 11.29
CA GLY A 138 7.13 -1.39 12.72
C GLY A 138 5.92 -0.52 13.07
N GLU A 139 5.32 0.17 12.10
CA GLU A 139 4.10 0.96 12.30
C GLU A 139 2.87 0.26 11.71
N SER A 140 1.69 0.67 12.16
CA SER A 140 0.40 0.12 11.73
C SER A 140 -0.69 1.19 11.82
N GLY A 141 -1.87 0.90 11.27
CA GLY A 141 -3.04 1.78 11.37
C GLY A 141 -3.03 2.94 10.37
N TYR A 142 -2.24 2.80 9.30
CA TYR A 142 -2.33 3.71 8.16
C TYR A 142 -3.54 3.36 7.30
N PRO A 143 -4.18 4.36 6.65
CA PRO A 143 -5.28 4.08 5.75
C PRO A 143 -4.80 3.25 4.56
N VAL A 144 -5.64 2.31 4.14
CA VAL A 144 -5.46 1.63 2.86
C VAL A 144 -5.93 2.58 1.76
N LEU A 145 -5.02 2.97 0.89
CA LEU A 145 -5.31 3.92 -0.19
C LEU A 145 -5.73 3.19 -1.46
N SER A 146 -6.81 3.64 -2.07
CA SER A 146 -7.11 3.35 -3.47
C SER A 146 -6.31 4.30 -4.35
N VAL A 147 -5.41 3.79 -5.19
CA VAL A 147 -4.53 4.63 -6.01
C VAL A 147 -4.74 4.39 -7.49
N TYR A 148 -5.27 5.38 -8.19
CA TYR A 148 -5.32 5.40 -9.64
C TYR A 148 -4.79 6.74 -10.15
N GLN A 149 -3.52 6.77 -10.55
CA GLN A 149 -2.83 8.03 -10.87
C GLN A 149 -2.82 8.94 -9.62
N THR A 150 -3.13 10.23 -9.76
CA THR A 150 -3.35 11.13 -8.61
C THR A 150 -4.78 11.17 -8.09
N ASP A 151 -5.69 10.34 -8.61
CA ASP A 151 -6.98 10.07 -7.95
C ASP A 151 -6.75 9.06 -6.82
N ILE A 152 -6.63 9.57 -5.60
CA ILE A 152 -6.35 8.79 -4.41
C ILE A 152 -7.45 9.02 -3.39
N VAL A 153 -8.05 7.92 -2.91
CA VAL A 153 -9.07 7.98 -1.85
C VAL A 153 -8.76 6.98 -0.75
N PRO A 154 -9.13 7.26 0.51
CA PRO A 154 -9.08 6.26 1.57
C PRO A 154 -10.12 5.18 1.26
N TYR A 155 -9.69 3.93 1.29
CA TYR A 155 -10.55 2.77 1.04
C TYR A 155 -10.65 1.84 2.26
N GLY A 156 -10.04 2.27 3.36
CA GLY A 156 -10.05 1.69 4.70
C GLY A 156 -9.25 2.57 5.62
N TRP A 157 -9.73 2.83 6.84
CA TRP A 157 -9.00 3.68 7.81
C TRP A 157 -7.78 2.99 8.42
N ASP A 158 -7.77 1.66 8.38
CA ASP A 158 -6.64 0.78 8.62
C ASP A 158 -6.81 -0.51 7.79
N LEU A 159 -5.85 -1.43 7.87
CA LEU A 159 -5.93 -2.71 7.15
C LEU A 159 -7.14 -3.55 7.57
N ARG A 160 -7.52 -3.51 8.86
CA ARG A 160 -8.67 -4.25 9.41
C ARG A 160 -9.97 -3.74 8.80
N GLY A 161 -10.19 -2.43 8.84
CA GLY A 161 -11.36 -1.75 8.30
C GLY A 161 -11.46 -1.92 6.79
N TYR A 162 -10.34 -1.84 6.06
CA TYR A 162 -10.31 -2.18 4.64
C TYR A 162 -10.82 -3.61 4.37
N LEU A 163 -10.30 -4.61 5.08
CA LEU A 163 -10.66 -6.00 4.85
C LEU A 163 -12.16 -6.26 5.14
N ARG A 164 -12.69 -5.65 6.21
CA ARG A 164 -14.12 -5.70 6.54
C ARG A 164 -14.98 -5.00 5.49
N HIS A 165 -14.53 -3.86 4.99
CA HIS A 165 -15.24 -3.09 3.99
C HIS A 165 -15.30 -3.82 2.64
N GLU A 166 -14.14 -4.18 2.08
CA GLU A 166 -14.03 -4.77 0.74
C GLU A 166 -14.57 -6.21 0.68
N PHE A 167 -14.36 -7.01 1.74
CA PHE A 167 -14.66 -8.45 1.71
C PHE A 167 -15.75 -8.88 2.70
N GLY A 168 -15.95 -8.13 3.78
CA GLY A 168 -17.00 -8.40 4.79
C GLY A 168 -18.36 -7.78 4.49
N GLY A 169 -18.42 -6.83 3.54
CA GLY A 169 -19.66 -6.11 3.21
C GLY A 169 -20.04 -5.03 4.22
N GLU A 170 -19.15 -4.66 5.13
CA GLU A 170 -19.34 -3.52 6.02
C GLU A 170 -19.17 -2.20 5.25
N PRO A 171 -19.86 -1.11 5.61
CA PRO A 171 -19.51 0.22 5.10
C PRO A 171 -18.14 0.67 5.64
N LEU A 172 -17.43 1.56 4.93
CA LEU A 172 -16.16 2.14 5.39
C LEU A 172 -16.26 2.80 6.78
N GLY A 173 -17.44 3.34 7.11
CA GLY A 173 -17.70 4.03 8.36
C GLY A 173 -17.08 5.43 8.44
N GLU A 174 -17.30 6.10 9.56
CA GLU A 174 -16.70 7.41 9.82
C GLU A 174 -15.18 7.30 10.06
N PRO A 175 -14.40 8.35 9.72
CA PRO A 175 -12.99 8.40 10.08
C PRO A 175 -12.76 8.26 11.59
N PRO A 176 -11.58 7.79 12.04
CA PRO A 176 -11.25 7.72 13.45
C PRO A 176 -11.33 9.11 14.11
N ALA A 177 -11.85 9.16 15.35
CA ALA A 177 -11.97 10.41 16.10
C ALA A 177 -10.62 11.10 16.34
N GLU A 178 -9.55 10.32 16.42
CA GLU A 178 -8.16 10.79 16.56
C GLU A 178 -7.60 11.43 15.26
N GLY A 179 -8.34 11.33 14.15
CA GLY A 179 -7.90 11.69 12.82
C GLY A 179 -7.30 10.51 12.04
N VAL A 180 -7.23 10.68 10.72
CA VAL A 180 -6.63 9.70 9.80
C VAL A 180 -5.12 9.93 9.75
N ARG A 181 -4.34 8.85 9.84
CA ARG A 181 -2.88 8.94 9.69
C ARG A 181 -2.49 9.42 8.29
N GLU A 182 -1.63 10.43 8.22
CA GLU A 182 -1.11 10.92 6.95
C GLU A 182 -0.09 9.97 6.34
N VAL A 183 -0.24 9.71 5.03
CA VAL A 183 0.64 8.88 4.22
C VAL A 183 1.59 9.78 3.42
N GLY A 184 2.45 10.52 4.12
CA GLY A 184 3.51 11.37 3.56
C GLY A 184 3.10 12.14 2.29
N PHE A 185 3.85 11.95 1.21
CA PHE A 185 3.55 12.58 -0.09
C PHE A 185 2.15 12.27 -0.61
N TRP A 186 1.63 11.06 -0.42
CA TRP A 186 0.38 10.59 -1.01
C TRP A 186 -0.86 11.26 -0.42
N SER A 187 -0.82 11.67 0.85
CA SER A 187 -1.92 12.39 1.49
C SER A 187 -2.28 13.73 0.84
N ARG A 188 -1.42 14.29 -0.01
CA ARG A 188 -1.73 15.53 -0.76
C ARG A 188 -2.77 15.34 -1.87
N PHE A 189 -3.01 14.10 -2.27
CA PHE A 189 -3.93 13.72 -3.34
C PHE A 189 -5.18 13.03 -2.79
N VAL A 190 -5.28 12.93 -1.46
CA VAL A 190 -6.40 12.27 -0.79
C VAL A 190 -7.57 13.25 -0.73
N ASP A 191 -8.65 12.91 -1.44
CA ASP A 191 -9.94 13.61 -1.41
C ASP A 191 -11.04 12.79 -0.70
#